data_AF-A0A7S7AJR0-F1
#
_entry.id   AF-A0A7S7AJR0-F1
#
_cell.length_a   1.000
_cell.length_b   1.000
_cell.length_c   1.000
_cell.angle_alpha   90.00
_cell.angle_beta   90.00
_cell.angle_gamma   90.00
#
_symmetry.space_group_name_H-M   'P 1'
#
loop_
_entity.id
_entity.type
_entity.pdbx_description
1 polymer ?
#
loop_
_entity_poly.entity_id
_entity_poly.type
_entity_poly.pdbx_seq_one_letter_code
_entity_poly.pdbx_strand_id
1 'polypeptide(L)' 'MMQRTIHDYIYYYNHERIQLNLKGLSLVQFRTQSCC' A
#
# COMPACT_ATOMS: atom_id res chain seq x y z
N MET A 1 19.33 11.23 5.40
CA MET A 1 18.28 11.74 4.50
C MET A 1 17.62 10.64 3.67
N MET A 2 18.36 9.76 2.97
CA MET A 2 17.77 8.79 2.03
C MET A 2 16.86 7.70 2.64
N GLN A 3 17.14 7.24 3.86
CA GLN A 3 16.32 6.20 4.51
C GLN A 3 14.88 6.66 4.79
N ARG A 4 14.69 7.96 5.09
CA ARG A 4 13.36 8.52 5.33
C ARG A 4 12.52 8.49 4.06
N THR A 5 13.11 8.91 2.94
CA THR A 5 12.45 8.90 1.63
C THR A 5 12.05 7.50 1.18
N ILE A 6 12.86 6.48 1.48
CA ILE A 6 12.53 5.08 1.17
C ILE A 6 11.37 4.59 2.03
N HIS A 7 11.37 4.88 3.34
CA HIS A 7 10.26 4.52 4.21
C HIS A 7 8.96 5.22 3.81
N ASP A 8 9.02 6.51 3.49
CA ASP A 8 7.85 7.27 3.05
C ASP A 8 7.30 6.71 1.73
N TYR A 9 8.19 6.34 0.80
CA TYR A 9 7.79 5.71 -0.46
C TYR A 9 7.14 4.34 -0.26
N ILE A 10 7.70 3.51 0.63
CA ILE A 10 7.13 2.19 0.97
C ILE A 10 5.77 2.35 1.64
N TYR A 11 5.62 3.31 2.55
CA TYR A 11 4.35 3.59 3.22
C TYR A 11 3.28 4.04 2.22
N TYR A 12 3.61 5.05 1.40
CA TYR A 12 2.75 5.54 0.33
C TYR A 12 2.30 4.40 -0.59
N TYR A 13 3.22 3.53 -1.02
CA TYR A 13 2.89 2.43 -1.93
C TYR A 13 1.97 1.38 -1.31
N ASN A 14 2.12 1.10 -0.01
CA ASN A 14 1.33 0.07 0.67
C ASN A 14 -0.04 0.56 1.13
N HIS A 15 -0.15 1.82 1.56
CA HIS A 15 -1.33 2.36 2.23
C HIS A 15 -2.12 3.36 1.39
N GLU A 16 -1.44 4.25 0.68
CA GLU A 16 -2.08 5.39 0.02
C GLU A 16 -2.32 5.15 -1.48
N ARG A 17 -1.49 4.31 -2.10
CA ARG A 17 -1.61 3.97 -3.52
C ARG A 17 -2.83 3.07 -3.74
N ILE A 18 -3.93 3.69 -4.18
CA ILE A 18 -5.15 3.00 -4.58
C ILE A 18 -4.98 2.48 -6.01
N GLN A 19 -5.22 1.18 -6.21
CA GLN A 19 -5.29 0.58 -7.54
C GLN A 19 -6.75 0.40 -7.96
N LEU A 20 -7.08 0.85 -9.17
CA LEU A 20 -8.43 0.71 -9.74
C LEU A 20 -8.91 -0.75 -9.76
N ASN A 21 -7.99 -1.70 -9.92
CA ASN A 21 -8.29 -3.14 -9.95
C ASN A 21 -8.52 -3.77 -8.56
N LEU A 22 -8.14 -3.10 -7.48
CA LEU A 22 -8.29 -3.61 -6.10
C LEU A 22 -9.60 -3.14 -5.44
N LYS A 23 -10.59 -2.73 -6.24
CA LYS A 23 -11.91 -2.26 -5.75
C LYS A 23 -11.79 -1.11 -4.74
N GLY A 24 -10.82 -0.22 -4.92
CA GLY A 24 -10.58 0.92 -4.02
C GLY A 24 -9.79 0.58 -2.75
N LEU A 25 -9.30 -0.66 -2.60
CA LEU A 25 -8.47 -1.07 -1.47
C LEU A 25 -7.00 -0.72 -1.71
N SER A 26 -6.31 -0.42 -0.61
CA SER A 26 -4.84 -0.37 -0.61
C SER A 26 -4.24 -1.78 -0.67
N LEU A 27 -2.96 -1.87 -1.04
CA LEU A 27 -2.29 -3.16 -1.23
C LEU A 27 -2.27 -4.02 0.04
N VAL A 28 -2.06 -3.39 1.20
CA VAL A 28 -2.07 -4.09 2.49
C VAL A 28 -3.47 -4.60 2.83
N GLN A 29 -4.52 -3.79 2.61
CA GLN A 29 -5.91 -4.18 2.86
C GLN A 29 -6.36 -5.33 1.97
N PHE A 30 -5.98 -5.28 0.68
CA PHE A 30 -6.28 -6.36 -0.26
C PHE A 30 -5.65 -7.69 0.18
N ARG A 31 -4.37 -7.69 0.58
CA ARG A 31 -3.67 -8.89 1.05
C ARG A 31 -4.30 -9.46 2.32
N THR A 32 -4.71 -8.61 3.26
CA THR A 32 -5.37 -9.05 4.48
C THR A 32 -6.78 -9.60 4.22
N GLN A 33 -7.49 -9.07 3.22
CA GLN A 33 -8.81 -9.57 2.84
C GLN A 33 -8.74 -10.95 2.17
N SER A 34 -7.71 -11.21 1.36
CA SER A 34 -7.50 -12.50 0.70
C SER A 34 -7.17 -13.66 1.66
N CYS A 35 -6.92 -13.37 2.94
CA CYS A 35 -6.59 -14.37 3.95
C CYS A 35 -7.83 -14.84 4.76
N CYS A 36 -9.03 -14.39 4.38
CA CYS A 36 -10.31 -14.87 4.91
C CYS A 36 -11.13 -15.55 3.80
#